data_AF-A0AAN8A8B8-F1
#
_entry.id   AF-A0AAN8A8B8-F1
#
_cell.length_a   1.000
_cell.length_b   1.000
_cell.length_c   1.000
_cell.angle_alpha   90.00
_cell.angle_beta   90.00
_cell.angle_gamma   90.00
#
_symmetry.space_group_name_H-M   'P 1'
#
loop_
_entity.id
_entity.type
_entity.pdbx_description
1 polymer ?
#
loop_
_entity_poly.entity_id
_entity_poly.type
_entity_poly.pdbx_seq_one_letter_code
_entity_poly.pdbx_strand_id
1 'polypeptide(L)'
;MNTDSFEYLYQLTKTLSESSRASRQETDKIELLLKRVAKQSIISYEQLSKDVALDVKRKHNNTVLTGEQQDREENEIQKLIKENYRLIYEIEQEEYLNKKFMSMIENVEEQLQSIKNYIIELKLTREQDIENFIYENIQSKTKIVLNNSDDLKLKNDITEENISNNIVKKFRDTYKNLNLNEKREEGRELLNRDKLTENLEQEIDKFEERYKIKLR
;
A
#
# COMPACT_ATOMS: atom_id res chain seq x y z
N MET A 1 25.08 -3.97 11.27
CA MET A 1 24.37 -5.25 11.53
C MET A 1 25.34 -6.22 12.20
N ASN A 2 25.73 -5.97 13.46
CA ASN A 2 26.78 -6.78 14.14
C ASN A 2 26.37 -7.14 15.59
N THR A 3 25.06 -7.18 15.84
CA THR A 3 24.47 -7.32 17.17
C THR A 3 24.11 -8.77 17.52
N ASP A 4 24.03 -9.67 16.53
CA ASP A 4 23.58 -11.06 16.72
C ASP A 4 24.65 -12.02 17.24
N SER A 5 25.92 -11.83 16.88
CA SER A 5 26.97 -12.81 17.23
C SER A 5 27.28 -12.85 18.73
N PHE A 6 27.20 -11.70 19.41
CA PHE A 6 27.40 -11.62 20.86
C PHE A 6 26.18 -12.11 21.64
N GLU A 7 24.97 -11.83 21.15
CA GLU A 7 23.74 -12.34 21.75
C GLU A 7 23.66 -13.86 21.65
N TYR A 8 24.05 -14.43 20.50
CA TYR A 8 24.14 -15.89 20.32
C TYR A 8 25.16 -16.55 21.26
N LEU A 9 26.36 -15.97 21.40
CA LEU A 9 27.38 -16.46 22.34
C LEU A 9 26.91 -16.38 23.79
N TYR A 10 26.18 -15.31 24.14
CA TYR A 10 25.60 -15.14 25.47
C TYR A 10 24.54 -16.21 25.76
N GLN A 11 23.62 -16.44 24.83
CA GLN A 11 22.58 -17.46 24.95
C GLN A 11 23.18 -18.87 25.06
N LEU A 12 24.18 -19.20 24.24
CA LEU A 12 24.87 -20.49 24.32
C LEU A 12 25.55 -20.71 25.67
N THR A 13 26.24 -19.69 26.18
CA THR A 13 26.91 -19.75 27.50
C THR A 13 25.90 -19.92 28.63
N LYS A 14 24.74 -19.26 28.52
CA LYS A 14 23.64 -19.39 29.47
C LYS A 14 23.09 -20.82 29.48
N THR A 15 22.78 -21.39 28.31
CA THR A 15 22.28 -22.76 28.19
C THR A 15 23.29 -23.80 28.69
N LEU A 16 24.58 -23.63 28.40
CA LEU A 16 25.64 -24.52 28.92
C LEU A 16 25.75 -24.44 30.45
N SER A 17 25.62 -23.25 31.02
CA SER A 17 25.67 -23.06 32.48
C SER A 17 24.45 -23.69 33.16
N GLU A 18 23.27 -23.55 32.58
CA GLU A 18 22.04 -24.19 33.04
C GLU A 18 22.13 -25.72 32.94
N SER A 19 22.63 -26.25 31.83
CA SER A 19 22.88 -27.69 31.64
C SER A 19 23.90 -28.25 32.64
N SER A 20 24.99 -27.54 32.91
CA SER A 20 25.98 -27.94 33.91
C SER A 20 25.37 -27.96 35.31
N ARG A 21 24.49 -27.00 35.63
CA ARG A 21 23.80 -26.96 36.93
C ARG A 21 22.80 -28.10 37.07
N ALA A 22 22.03 -28.39 36.02
CA ALA A 22 21.09 -29.51 35.99
C ALA A 22 21.82 -30.85 36.17
N SER A 23 22.93 -31.06 35.46
CA SER A 23 23.74 -32.27 35.58
C SER A 23 24.29 -32.50 37.00
N ARG A 24 24.71 -31.44 37.69
CA ARG A 24 25.10 -31.53 39.12
C ARG A 24 23.93 -31.94 40.01
N GLN A 25 22.75 -31.36 39.80
CA GLN A 25 21.55 -31.72 40.57
C GLN A 25 21.10 -33.18 40.34
N GLU A 26 21.21 -33.67 39.12
CA GLU A 26 20.97 -35.08 38.81
C GLU A 26 22.00 -36.00 39.46
N THR A 27 23.27 -35.59 39.45
CA THR A 27 24.36 -36.33 40.13
C THR A 27 24.10 -36.42 41.63
N ASP A 28 23.71 -35.32 42.28
CA ASP A 28 23.37 -35.30 43.71
C ASP A 28 22.16 -36.22 44.02
N LYS A 29 21.19 -36.27 43.11
CA LYS A 29 20.02 -37.16 43.23
C LYS A 29 20.42 -38.63 43.11
N ILE A 30 21.30 -38.97 42.18
CA ILE A 30 21.87 -40.32 42.04
C ILE A 30 22.65 -40.69 43.31
N GLU A 31 23.47 -39.79 43.84
CA GLU A 31 24.21 -40.01 45.08
C GLU A 31 23.27 -40.27 46.27
N LEU A 32 22.18 -39.52 46.40
CA LEU A 32 21.16 -39.73 47.43
C LEU A 32 20.47 -41.09 47.30
N LEU A 33 20.20 -41.53 46.07
CA LEU A 33 19.64 -42.87 45.83
C LEU A 33 20.64 -43.96 46.20
N LEU A 34 21.91 -43.82 45.84
CA LEU A 34 22.97 -44.77 46.22
C LEU A 34 23.15 -44.83 47.74
N LYS A 35 23.12 -43.69 48.44
CA LYS A 35 23.12 -43.63 49.91
C LYS A 35 21.90 -44.34 50.52
N ARG A 36 20.72 -44.21 49.91
CA ARG A 36 19.50 -44.91 50.34
C ARG A 36 19.61 -46.42 50.14
N VAL A 37 20.12 -46.86 48.99
CA VAL A 37 20.36 -48.27 48.68
C VAL A 37 21.38 -48.87 49.66
N ALA A 38 22.49 -48.17 49.93
CA ALA A 38 23.47 -48.60 50.93
C ALA A 38 22.83 -48.81 52.31
N LYS A 39 21.97 -47.87 52.72
CA LYS A 39 21.20 -47.95 53.97
C LYS A 39 20.27 -49.17 54.03
N GLN A 40 19.57 -49.46 52.93
CA GLN A 40 18.66 -50.62 52.83
C GLN A 40 19.42 -51.95 52.84
N SER A 41 20.60 -51.97 52.24
CA SER A 41 21.47 -53.15 52.15
C SER A 41 22.39 -53.35 53.36
N ILE A 42 22.28 -52.52 54.40
CA ILE A 42 23.09 -52.58 55.64
C ILE A 42 24.60 -52.56 55.33
N ILE A 43 25.00 -51.80 54.32
CA ILE A 43 26.40 -51.59 53.93
C ILE A 43 26.70 -50.09 53.92
N SER A 44 27.94 -49.70 54.20
CA SER A 44 28.29 -48.27 54.15
C SER A 44 28.31 -47.78 52.70
N TYR A 45 27.97 -46.50 52.49
CA TYR A 45 28.04 -45.89 51.15
C TYR A 45 29.45 -46.04 50.54
N GLU A 46 30.50 -45.89 51.36
CA GLU A 46 31.90 -46.08 50.92
C GLU A 46 32.24 -47.52 50.55
N GLN A 47 31.54 -48.52 51.09
CA GLN A 47 31.69 -49.92 50.69
C GLN A 47 30.94 -50.22 49.39
N LEU A 48 29.77 -49.59 49.20
CA LEU A 48 28.99 -49.71 47.98
C LEU A 48 29.61 -48.94 46.79
N SER A 49 30.24 -47.80 47.06
CA SER A 49 30.87 -46.94 46.05
C SER A 49 32.30 -47.34 45.70
N LYS A 50 32.88 -48.33 46.39
CA LYS A 50 34.19 -48.89 46.05
C LYS A 50 34.09 -49.80 44.84
N ASP A 51 35.12 -49.78 44.00
CA ASP A 51 35.24 -50.70 42.88
C ASP A 51 35.17 -52.15 43.37
N VAL A 52 34.30 -52.95 42.76
CA VAL A 52 34.09 -54.35 43.12
C VAL A 52 35.38 -55.13 42.86
N ALA A 53 35.85 -55.90 43.85
CA ALA A 53 37.04 -56.74 43.71
C ALA A 53 36.96 -57.62 42.46
N LEU A 54 38.06 -57.67 41.68
CA LEU A 54 38.13 -58.35 40.38
C LEU A 54 37.65 -59.81 40.44
N ASP A 55 37.83 -60.49 41.55
CA ASP A 55 37.39 -61.89 41.74
C ASP A 55 35.87 -62.03 41.87
N VAL A 56 35.20 -61.03 42.46
CA VAL A 56 33.72 -60.98 42.52
C VAL A 56 33.16 -60.60 41.16
N LYS A 57 33.83 -59.68 40.44
CA LYS A 57 33.47 -59.29 39.06
C LYS A 57 33.58 -60.48 38.09
N ARG A 58 34.65 -61.29 38.20
CA ARG A 58 34.83 -62.53 37.43
C ARG A 58 33.82 -63.61 37.80
N LYS A 59 33.52 -63.81 39.09
CA LYS A 59 32.50 -64.78 39.52
C LYS A 59 31.10 -64.37 39.06
N HIS A 60 30.75 -63.09 39.14
CA HIS A 60 29.45 -62.61 38.66
C HIS A 60 29.34 -62.71 37.13
N ASN A 61 30.38 -62.33 36.37
CA ASN A 61 30.42 -62.53 34.92
C ASN A 61 30.38 -64.02 34.49
N ASN A 62 30.88 -64.94 35.32
CA ASN A 62 30.79 -66.37 35.04
C ASN A 62 29.43 -66.98 35.41
N THR A 63 28.58 -66.26 36.15
CA THR A 63 27.26 -66.77 36.61
C THR A 63 26.10 -66.06 35.90
N VAL A 64 26.33 -64.86 35.38
CA VAL A 64 25.35 -64.08 34.60
C VAL A 64 25.76 -64.16 33.14
N LEU A 65 25.14 -65.11 32.43
CA LEU A 65 25.17 -65.29 30.97
C LEU A 65 26.57 -65.60 30.41
N THR A 66 26.73 -66.79 29.80
CA THR A 66 27.92 -67.13 28.99
C THR A 66 28.21 -65.97 28.04
N GLY A 67 29.47 -65.52 27.91
CA GLY A 67 29.84 -64.29 27.19
C GLY A 67 29.19 -64.09 25.81
N GLU A 68 28.84 -65.17 25.10
CA GLU A 68 28.08 -65.12 23.85
C GLU A 68 26.65 -64.53 23.96
N GLN A 69 26.02 -64.59 25.14
CA GLN A 69 24.70 -64.01 25.42
C GLN A 69 24.81 -62.55 25.83
N GLN A 70 25.84 -62.17 26.60
CA GLN A 70 26.15 -60.75 26.87
C GLN A 70 26.54 -60.01 25.59
N ASP A 71 27.35 -60.62 24.72
CA ASP A 71 27.71 -60.03 23.42
C ASP A 71 26.48 -59.88 22.50
N ARG A 72 25.49 -60.79 22.59
CA ARG A 72 24.22 -60.68 21.84
C ARG A 72 23.31 -59.60 22.42
N GLU A 73 23.14 -59.52 23.74
CA GLU A 73 22.33 -58.49 24.38
C GLU A 73 22.96 -57.09 24.22
N GLU A 74 24.28 -56.95 24.36
CA GLU A 74 24.98 -55.69 24.05
C GLU A 74 24.81 -55.28 22.58
N ASN A 75 24.79 -56.25 21.66
CA ASN A 75 24.57 -56.00 20.23
C ASN A 75 23.11 -55.63 19.92
N GLU A 76 22.13 -56.24 20.58
CA GLU A 76 20.73 -55.85 20.48
C GLU A 76 20.48 -54.45 21.08
N ILE A 77 21.09 -54.13 22.21
CA ILE A 77 21.03 -52.80 22.82
C ILE A 77 21.66 -51.76 21.88
N GLN A 78 22.84 -52.03 21.31
CA GLN A 78 23.46 -51.11 20.35
C GLN A 78 22.62 -50.94 19.09
N LYS A 79 21.97 -52.00 18.61
CA LYS A 79 21.04 -51.94 17.47
C LYS A 79 19.83 -51.07 17.80
N LEU A 80 19.23 -51.25 18.96
CA LEU A 80 18.10 -50.44 19.43
C LEU A 80 18.49 -48.97 19.62
N ILE A 81 19.68 -48.69 20.15
CA ILE A 81 20.21 -47.32 20.29
C ILE A 81 20.35 -46.68 18.91
N LYS A 82 20.95 -47.40 17.94
CA LYS A 82 21.11 -46.91 16.57
C LYS A 82 19.77 -46.67 15.88
N GLU A 83 18.80 -47.55 16.11
CA GLU A 83 17.44 -47.40 15.59
C GLU A 83 16.73 -46.20 16.23
N ASN A 84 16.89 -45.99 17.53
CA ASN A 84 16.33 -44.82 18.23
C ASN A 84 16.90 -43.51 17.68
N TYR A 85 18.23 -43.43 17.51
CA TYR A 85 18.85 -42.25 16.91
C TYR A 85 18.37 -42.00 15.48
N ARG A 86 18.17 -43.07 14.69
CA ARG A 86 17.60 -42.93 13.34
C ARG A 86 16.17 -42.37 13.40
N LEU A 87 15.33 -42.92 14.27
CA LEU A 87 13.94 -42.48 14.44
C LEU A 87 13.86 -41.03 14.92
N ILE A 88 14.68 -40.63 15.89
CA ILE A 88 14.76 -39.24 16.35
C ILE A 88 15.11 -38.31 15.19
N TYR A 89 16.10 -38.69 14.38
CA TYR A 89 16.50 -37.90 13.21
C TYR A 89 15.38 -37.80 12.16
N GLU A 90 14.67 -38.90 11.89
CA GLU A 90 13.52 -38.90 10.98
C GLU A 90 12.40 -38.00 11.49
N ILE A 91 12.08 -38.04 12.80
CA ILE A 91 11.08 -37.18 13.43
C ILE A 91 11.49 -35.70 13.31
N GLU A 92 12.75 -35.37 13.61
CA GLU A 92 13.25 -33.99 13.48
C GLU A 92 13.16 -33.47 12.04
N GLN A 93 13.45 -34.32 11.05
CA GLN A 93 13.28 -33.97 9.64
C GLN A 93 11.82 -33.71 9.27
N GLU A 94 10.90 -34.58 9.69
CA GLU A 94 9.47 -34.39 9.44
C GLU A 94 8.93 -33.14 10.13
N GLU A 95 9.33 -32.87 11.37
CA GLU A 95 8.96 -31.64 12.06
C GLU A 95 9.48 -30.38 11.36
N TYR A 96 10.72 -30.41 10.88
CA TYR A 96 11.31 -29.31 10.12
C TYR A 96 10.53 -29.05 8.82
N LEU A 97 10.22 -30.12 8.07
CA LEU A 97 9.44 -30.02 6.84
C LEU A 97 8.02 -29.51 7.12
N ASN A 98 7.36 -30.01 8.16
CA ASN A 98 6.02 -29.56 8.56
C ASN A 98 6.03 -28.07 8.92
N LYS A 99 7.00 -27.59 9.71
CA LYS A 99 7.14 -26.16 10.00
C LYS A 99 7.29 -25.33 8.71
N LYS A 100 8.09 -25.83 7.77
CA LYS A 100 8.30 -25.16 6.48
C LYS A 100 7.03 -25.15 5.62
N PHE A 101 6.27 -26.24 5.59
CA PHE A 101 5.00 -26.31 4.89
C PHE A 101 3.97 -25.37 5.50
N MET A 102 3.86 -25.31 6.83
CA MET A 102 2.94 -24.39 7.49
C MET A 102 3.30 -22.93 7.20
N SER A 103 4.58 -22.56 7.29
CA SER A 103 5.02 -21.22 6.90
C SER A 103 4.74 -20.90 5.44
N MET A 104 4.85 -21.89 4.54
CA MET A 104 4.51 -21.70 3.13
C MET A 104 3.00 -21.48 2.93
N ILE A 105 2.16 -22.20 3.68
CA ILE A 105 0.69 -22.01 3.66
C ILE A 105 0.34 -20.61 4.15
N GLU A 106 0.92 -20.17 5.27
CA GLU A 106 0.72 -18.81 5.80
C GLU A 106 1.11 -17.74 4.78
N ASN A 107 2.26 -17.88 4.13
CA ASN A 107 2.69 -16.95 3.07
C ASN A 107 1.71 -16.90 1.88
N VAL A 108 1.14 -18.05 1.49
CA VAL A 108 0.14 -18.11 0.41
C VAL A 108 -1.16 -17.42 0.85
N GLU A 109 -1.60 -17.64 2.08
CA GLU A 109 -2.78 -16.97 2.63
C GLU A 109 -2.61 -15.45 2.69
N GLU A 110 -1.46 -14.96 3.13
CA GLU A 110 -1.12 -13.54 3.12
C GLU A 110 -1.15 -12.95 1.71
N GLN A 111 -0.59 -13.66 0.72
CA GLN A 111 -0.61 -13.23 -0.68
C GLN A 111 -2.04 -13.19 -1.24
N LEU A 112 -2.88 -14.18 -0.93
CA LEU A 112 -4.29 -14.19 -1.35
C LEU A 112 -5.05 -13.01 -0.73
N GLN A 113 -4.80 -12.70 0.54
CA GLN A 113 -5.41 -11.56 1.21
C GLN A 113 -4.94 -10.23 0.60
N SER A 114 -3.65 -10.12 0.24
CA SER A 114 -3.11 -8.97 -0.47
C SER A 114 -3.79 -8.76 -1.84
N ILE A 115 -3.93 -9.83 -2.64
CA ILE A 115 -4.63 -9.78 -3.94
C ILE A 115 -6.08 -9.32 -3.76
N LYS A 116 -6.77 -9.85 -2.74
CA LYS A 116 -8.15 -9.46 -2.43
C LYS A 116 -8.25 -7.96 -2.11
N ASN A 117 -7.35 -7.45 -1.27
CA ASN A 117 -7.31 -6.03 -0.92
C ASN A 117 -7.02 -5.17 -2.17
N TYR A 118 -6.07 -5.58 -3.00
CA TYR A 118 -5.76 -4.90 -4.26
C TYR A 118 -6.97 -4.82 -5.20
N ILE A 119 -7.75 -5.90 -5.33
CA ILE A 119 -8.97 -5.90 -6.16
C ILE A 119 -10.02 -4.92 -5.60
N ILE A 120 -10.16 -4.84 -4.27
CA ILE A 120 -11.09 -3.90 -3.62
C ILE A 120 -10.65 -2.46 -3.87
N GLU A 121 -9.37 -2.16 -3.66
CA GLU A 121 -8.78 -0.83 -3.93
C GLU A 121 -8.97 -0.45 -5.41
N LEU A 122 -8.64 -1.34 -6.34
CA LEU A 122 -8.78 -1.08 -7.77
C LEU A 122 -10.23 -0.80 -8.18
N LYS A 123 -11.22 -1.46 -7.56
CA LYS A 123 -12.63 -1.14 -7.80
C LYS A 123 -12.99 0.26 -7.29
N LEU A 124 -12.56 0.62 -6.09
CA LEU A 124 -12.82 1.94 -5.50
C LEU A 124 -12.16 3.06 -6.31
N THR A 125 -10.89 2.90 -6.67
CA THR A 125 -10.14 3.89 -7.45
C THR A 125 -10.71 4.03 -8.85
N ARG A 126 -11.14 2.94 -9.49
CA ARG A 126 -11.73 3.00 -10.84
C ARG A 126 -13.01 3.84 -10.87
N GLU A 127 -13.87 3.74 -9.86
CA GLU A 127 -15.09 4.56 -9.80
C GLU A 127 -14.73 6.04 -9.63
N GLN A 128 -13.79 6.37 -8.74
CA GLN A 128 -13.29 7.73 -8.55
C GLN A 128 -12.61 8.28 -9.80
N ASP A 129 -11.80 7.49 -10.50
CA ASP A 129 -11.10 7.90 -11.72
C ASP A 129 -12.09 8.20 -12.85
N ILE A 130 -13.15 7.40 -12.98
CA ILE A 130 -14.22 7.66 -13.96
C ILE A 130 -14.96 8.96 -13.62
N GLU A 131 -15.30 9.16 -12.35
CA GLU A 131 -15.98 10.38 -11.90
C GLU A 131 -15.11 11.62 -12.12
N ASN A 132 -13.83 11.56 -11.75
CA ASN A 132 -12.85 12.61 -12.00
C ASN A 132 -12.69 12.88 -13.50
N PHE A 133 -12.58 11.83 -14.32
CA PHE A 133 -12.49 11.97 -15.78
C PHE A 133 -13.71 12.68 -16.37
N ILE A 134 -14.93 12.32 -15.95
CA ILE A 134 -16.17 12.95 -16.39
C ILE A 134 -16.20 14.43 -15.96
N TYR A 135 -15.81 14.71 -14.71
CA TYR A 135 -15.77 16.06 -14.18
C TYR A 135 -14.79 16.94 -14.98
N GLU A 136 -13.55 16.49 -15.14
CA GLU A 136 -12.49 17.25 -15.81
C GLU A 136 -12.75 17.43 -17.30
N ASN A 137 -13.18 16.38 -18.01
CA ASN A 137 -13.28 16.46 -19.47
C ASN A 137 -14.63 16.94 -19.97
N ILE A 138 -15.72 16.72 -19.23
CA ILE A 138 -17.07 17.05 -19.70
C ILE A 138 -17.63 18.21 -18.89
N GLN A 139 -17.79 18.05 -17.58
CA GLN A 139 -18.52 19.03 -16.77
C GLN A 139 -17.80 20.38 -16.68
N SER A 140 -16.48 20.36 -16.44
CA SER A 140 -15.68 21.59 -16.34
C SER A 140 -15.71 22.38 -17.65
N LYS A 141 -15.50 21.70 -18.79
CA LYS A 141 -15.52 22.31 -20.12
C LYS A 141 -16.90 22.84 -20.49
N THR A 142 -17.95 22.08 -20.17
CA THR A 142 -19.34 22.51 -20.39
C THR A 142 -19.65 23.77 -19.60
N LYS A 143 -19.20 23.84 -18.33
CA LYS A 143 -19.37 25.02 -17.49
C LYS A 143 -18.63 26.24 -18.06
N ILE A 144 -17.40 26.06 -18.56
CA ILE A 144 -16.65 27.12 -19.23
C ILE A 144 -17.39 27.62 -20.48
N VAL A 145 -17.91 26.71 -21.30
CA VAL A 145 -18.66 27.07 -22.52
C VAL A 145 -19.95 27.81 -22.18
N LEU A 146 -20.70 27.35 -21.17
CA LEU A 146 -21.91 28.02 -20.70
C LEU A 146 -21.60 29.44 -20.21
N ASN A 147 -20.59 29.59 -19.34
CA ASN A 147 -20.18 30.90 -18.85
C ASN A 147 -19.76 31.84 -19.98
N ASN A 148 -18.96 31.35 -20.94
CA ASN A 148 -18.54 32.14 -22.09
C ASN A 148 -19.73 32.52 -22.98
N SER A 149 -20.72 31.63 -23.14
CA SER A 149 -21.94 31.91 -23.88
C SER A 149 -22.76 33.01 -23.20
N ASP A 150 -22.87 32.99 -21.88
CA ASP A 150 -23.61 34.00 -21.13
C ASP A 150 -22.89 35.35 -21.17
N ASP A 151 -21.56 35.36 -21.07
CA ASP A 151 -20.74 36.56 -21.26
C ASP A 151 -20.89 37.17 -22.67
N LEU A 152 -20.97 36.32 -23.71
CA LEU A 152 -21.18 36.78 -25.07
C LEU A 152 -22.57 37.37 -25.27
N LYS A 153 -23.62 36.78 -24.67
CA LYS A 153 -24.97 37.35 -24.69
C LYS A 153 -24.99 38.72 -24.01
N LEU A 154 -24.42 38.82 -22.81
CA LEU A 154 -24.34 40.09 -22.08
C LEU A 154 -23.62 41.18 -22.90
N LYS A 155 -22.48 40.84 -23.52
CA LYS A 155 -21.75 41.78 -24.38
C LYS A 155 -22.55 42.17 -25.62
N ASN A 156 -23.29 41.24 -26.21
CA ASN A 156 -24.15 41.52 -27.34
C ASN A 156 -25.26 42.50 -26.95
N ASP A 157 -25.92 42.28 -25.82
CA ASP A 157 -26.98 43.15 -25.30
C ASP A 157 -26.45 44.56 -25.03
N ILE A 158 -25.28 44.67 -24.39
CA ILE A 158 -24.59 45.97 -24.16
C ILE A 158 -24.24 46.65 -25.49
N THR A 159 -23.83 45.88 -26.49
CA THR A 159 -23.46 46.41 -27.81
C THR A 159 -24.70 46.92 -28.54
N GLU A 160 -25.79 46.16 -28.51
CA GLU A 160 -27.08 46.53 -29.10
C GLU A 160 -27.65 47.79 -28.42
N GLU A 161 -27.60 47.85 -27.09
CA GLU A 161 -28.00 49.04 -26.33
C GLU A 161 -27.15 50.25 -26.70
N ASN A 162 -25.83 50.11 -26.79
CA ASN A 162 -24.94 51.20 -27.19
C ASN A 162 -25.18 51.68 -28.62
N ILE A 163 -25.39 50.76 -29.57
CA ILE A 163 -25.71 51.13 -30.95
C ILE A 163 -27.03 51.91 -30.98
N SER A 164 -28.07 51.41 -30.32
CA SER A 164 -29.39 52.05 -30.28
C SER A 164 -29.36 53.41 -29.56
N ASN A 165 -28.84 53.47 -28.34
CA ASN A 165 -28.90 54.66 -27.51
C ASN A 165 -27.84 55.70 -27.85
N ASN A 166 -26.63 55.31 -28.23
CA ASN A 166 -25.55 56.27 -28.48
C ASN A 166 -25.39 56.60 -29.96
N ILE A 167 -25.55 55.65 -30.87
CA ILE A 167 -25.32 55.91 -32.30
C ILE A 167 -26.63 56.36 -32.95
N VAL A 168 -27.68 55.54 -32.90
CA VAL A 168 -28.94 55.85 -33.59
C VAL A 168 -29.59 57.11 -33.01
N LYS A 169 -29.65 57.25 -31.69
CA LYS A 169 -30.23 58.43 -31.04
C LYS A 169 -29.43 59.70 -31.31
N LYS A 170 -28.10 59.68 -31.15
CA LYS A 170 -27.27 60.87 -31.45
C LYS A 170 -27.36 61.23 -32.92
N PHE A 171 -27.34 60.25 -33.81
CA PHE A 171 -27.48 60.49 -35.24
C PHE A 171 -28.83 61.13 -35.58
N ARG A 172 -29.92 60.64 -34.98
CA ARG A 172 -31.26 61.23 -35.07
C ARG A 172 -31.31 62.65 -34.50
N ASP A 173 -30.64 62.91 -33.38
CA ASP A 173 -30.58 64.24 -32.76
C ASP A 173 -29.76 65.22 -33.63
N THR A 174 -28.61 64.79 -34.17
CA THR A 174 -27.85 65.59 -35.13
C THR A 174 -28.62 65.86 -36.42
N TYR A 175 -29.39 64.88 -36.91
CA TYR A 175 -30.24 65.05 -38.08
C TYR A 175 -31.37 66.07 -37.81
N LYS A 176 -32.02 65.99 -36.66
CA LYS A 176 -33.05 66.97 -36.24
C LYS A 176 -32.48 68.38 -36.05
N ASN A 177 -31.24 68.49 -35.57
CA ASN A 177 -30.57 69.78 -35.37
C ASN A 177 -29.94 70.35 -36.65
N LEU A 178 -29.85 69.56 -37.73
CA LEU A 178 -29.44 69.99 -39.06
C LEU A 178 -30.58 70.80 -39.68
N ASN A 179 -30.62 72.09 -39.35
CA ASN A 179 -31.60 73.03 -39.87
C ASN A 179 -31.24 73.38 -41.32
N LEU A 180 -31.62 72.52 -42.27
CA LEU A 180 -31.39 72.70 -43.71
C LEU A 180 -32.10 73.94 -44.29
N ASN A 181 -32.89 74.67 -43.50
CA ASN A 181 -33.69 75.81 -43.97
C ASN A 181 -33.17 77.20 -43.56
N GLU A 182 -31.96 77.33 -43.00
CA GLU A 182 -31.32 78.66 -42.93
C GLU A 182 -30.93 79.11 -44.35
N LYS A 183 -31.81 79.89 -44.97
CA LYS A 183 -31.51 80.72 -46.14
C LYS A 183 -30.42 81.72 -45.72
N ARG A 184 -29.18 81.48 -46.14
CA ARG A 184 -28.19 82.54 -46.29
C ARG A 184 -28.06 82.91 -47.76
N GLU A 185 -28.16 84.19 -48.02
CA GLU A 185 -28.03 84.81 -49.32
C GLU A 185 -26.61 84.58 -49.86
N GLU A 186 -26.49 83.90 -51.00
CA GLU A 186 -25.58 84.22 -52.13
C GLU A 186 -25.47 83.02 -53.11
N GLY A 187 -25.85 83.27 -54.37
CA GLY A 187 -26.18 82.28 -55.40
C GLY A 187 -25.05 81.45 -56.02
N ARG A 188 -23.97 81.12 -55.29
CA ARG A 188 -22.91 80.19 -55.77
C ARG A 188 -22.77 78.89 -54.96
N GLU A 189 -23.42 78.78 -53.81
CA GLU A 189 -23.32 77.61 -52.93
C GLU A 189 -24.39 76.53 -53.17
N LEU A 190 -25.39 76.80 -54.02
CA LEU A 190 -26.52 75.89 -54.26
C LEU A 190 -26.12 74.57 -54.94
N LEU A 191 -25.17 74.58 -55.88
CA LEU A 191 -24.73 73.37 -56.59
C LEU A 191 -23.94 72.40 -55.70
N ASN A 192 -23.28 72.92 -54.65
CA ASN A 192 -22.61 72.11 -53.64
C ASN A 192 -23.58 71.61 -52.57
N ARG A 193 -24.68 72.32 -52.30
CA ARG A 193 -25.74 71.85 -51.38
C ARG A 193 -26.44 70.61 -51.89
N ASP A 194 -26.86 70.58 -53.16
CA ASP A 194 -27.61 69.44 -53.71
C ASP A 194 -26.79 68.15 -53.66
N LYS A 195 -25.49 68.22 -53.97
CA LYS A 195 -24.55 67.10 -53.81
C LYS A 195 -24.29 66.72 -52.36
N LEU A 196 -24.29 67.69 -51.44
CA LEU A 196 -24.12 67.41 -50.01
C LEU A 196 -25.34 66.71 -49.43
N THR A 197 -26.53 67.17 -49.80
CA THR A 197 -27.80 66.56 -49.38
C THR A 197 -27.97 65.18 -49.97
N GLU A 198 -27.60 64.98 -51.24
CA GLU A 198 -27.63 63.67 -51.90
C GLU A 198 -26.63 62.69 -51.27
N ASN A 199 -25.41 63.13 -50.93
CA ASN A 199 -24.44 62.31 -50.20
C ASN A 199 -24.90 61.97 -48.76
N LEU A 200 -25.55 62.91 -48.08
CA LEU A 200 -26.12 62.68 -46.75
C LEU A 200 -27.30 61.70 -46.81
N GLU A 201 -28.17 61.81 -47.80
CA GLU A 201 -29.28 60.87 -48.02
C GLU A 201 -28.76 59.46 -48.34
N GLN A 202 -27.70 59.34 -49.15
CA GLN A 202 -27.07 58.03 -49.42
C GLN A 202 -26.40 57.42 -48.18
N GLU A 203 -25.76 58.22 -47.33
CA GLU A 203 -25.20 57.73 -46.06
C GLU A 203 -26.29 57.36 -45.05
N ILE A 204 -27.42 58.08 -45.06
CA ILE A 204 -28.61 57.73 -44.26
C ILE A 204 -29.17 56.38 -44.73
N ASP A 205 -29.41 56.19 -46.04
CA ASP A 205 -29.99 54.97 -46.56
C ASP A 205 -29.07 53.75 -46.30
N LYS A 206 -27.74 53.91 -46.43
CA LYS A 206 -26.77 52.88 -46.03
C LYS A 206 -26.82 52.57 -44.54
N PHE A 207 -27.02 53.58 -43.69
CA PHE A 207 -27.13 53.40 -42.25
C PHE A 207 -28.44 52.69 -41.87
N GLU A 208 -29.55 53.06 -42.51
CA GLU A 208 -30.86 52.42 -42.34
C GLU A 208 -30.81 50.94 -42.77
N GLU A 209 -30.12 50.62 -43.86
CA GLU A 209 -29.95 49.26 -44.35
C GLU A 209 -29.04 48.43 -43.43
N ARG A 210 -27.93 49.03 -42.97
CA ARG A 210 -26.95 48.36 -42.11
C ARG A 210 -27.49 48.01 -40.73
N TYR A 211 -28.35 48.86 -40.17
CA TYR A 211 -28.92 48.68 -38.84
C TYR A 211 -30.41 48.31 -38.84
N LYS A 212 -31.03 48.15 -40.02
CA LYS A 212 -32.46 47.84 -40.21
C LYS A 212 -33.41 48.76 -39.46
N ILE A 213 -33.10 50.05 -39.38
CA ILE A 213 -33.90 51.07 -38.67
C ILE A 213 -34.26 52.19 -39.65
N LYS A 214 -35.50 52.67 -39.64
CA LYS A 214 -35.90 53.89 -40.38
C LYS A 214 -35.61 55.15 -39.55
N LEU A 215 -34.86 56.07 -40.12
CA LEU A 215 -34.51 57.39 -39.58
C LEU A 215 -35.39 58.51 -40.14
N ARG A 216 -36.01 58.31 -41.32
CA ARG A 216 -37.03 59.19 -41.92
C ARG A 216 -38.35 59.22 -41.12
#